data_AF-A0A448XI70-F1
#
_entry.id   AF-A0A448XI70-F1
#
_cell.length_a   1.000
_cell.length_b   1.000
_cell.length_c   1.000
_cell.angle_alpha   90.00
_cell.angle_beta   90.00
_cell.angle_gamma   90.00
#
_symmetry.space_group_name_H-M   'P 1'
#
loop_
_entity.id
_entity.type
_entity.pdbx_description
1 polymer ?
#
loop_
_entity_poly.entity_id
_entity_poly.type
_entity_poly.pdbx_seq_one_letter_code
_entity_poly.pdbx_strand_id
1 'polypeptide(L)'
;MSAQTYRAQLFGSPSELRYWLTRWARELIEANDEEAVRRFFTRLIGPVLYPTSSSSSSWQADIKGISKRKLAEELLHLFALNLRLQRLYIELREMLSMVNM
;
A
#
# COMPACT_ATOMS: atom_id res chain seq x y z
N MET A 1 6.78 -9.40 -6.38
CA MET A 1 6.34 -9.84 -5.03
C MET A 1 7.20 -11.03 -4.64
N SER A 2 7.94 -10.96 -3.53
CA SER A 2 8.76 -12.07 -3.04
C SER A 2 7.86 -13.21 -2.52
N ALA A 3 8.28 -14.47 -2.68
CA ALA A 3 7.51 -15.65 -2.27
C ALA A 3 7.03 -15.62 -0.80
N GLN A 4 7.75 -14.91 0.07
CA GLN A 4 7.43 -14.76 1.48
C GLN A 4 6.16 -13.89 1.72
N THR A 5 5.99 -12.80 0.96
CA THR A 5 4.78 -11.96 1.03
C THR A 5 3.51 -12.72 0.64
N TYR A 6 3.61 -13.60 -0.38
CA TYR A 6 2.51 -14.44 -0.83
C TYR A 6 2.09 -15.47 0.24
N ARG A 7 3.06 -16.10 0.92
CA ARG A 7 2.79 -17.07 2.00
C ARG A 7 2.13 -16.40 3.21
N ALA A 8 2.57 -15.20 3.59
CA ALA A 8 1.93 -14.44 4.66
C ALA A 8 0.48 -14.03 4.30
N GLN A 9 0.24 -13.67 3.03
CA GLN A 9 -1.10 -13.38 2.54
C GLN A 9 -2.01 -14.61 2.59
N LEU A 10 -1.49 -15.79 2.25
CA LEU A 10 -2.26 -17.03 2.18
C LEU A 10 -2.48 -17.69 3.56
N PHE A 11 -1.46 -17.73 4.42
CA PHE A 11 -1.48 -18.48 5.70
C PHE A 11 -1.07 -17.69 6.95
N GLY A 12 -0.51 -16.49 6.79
CA GLY A 12 0.02 -15.71 7.92
C GLY A 12 -1.05 -14.99 8.76
N SER A 13 -0.71 -14.71 10.01
CA SER A 13 -1.47 -13.81 10.88
C SER A 13 -1.54 -12.39 10.28
N PRO A 14 -2.61 -11.59 10.53
CA PRO A 14 -2.65 -10.18 10.14
C PRO A 14 -1.40 -9.41 10.56
N SER A 15 -0.83 -9.71 11.73
CA SER A 15 0.42 -9.11 12.23
C SER A 15 1.64 -9.43 11.36
N GLU A 16 1.75 -10.67 10.85
CA GLU A 16 2.84 -11.07 9.95
C GLU A 16 2.72 -10.40 8.59
N LEU A 17 1.50 -10.33 8.04
CA LEU A 17 1.26 -9.60 6.80
C LEU A 17 1.71 -8.14 6.92
N ARG A 18 1.37 -7.48 8.03
CA ARG A 18 1.79 -6.11 8.32
C ARG A 18 3.31 -5.99 8.43
N TYR A 19 3.97 -6.92 9.12
CA TYR A 19 5.43 -6.94 9.22
C TYR A 19 6.09 -7.08 7.84
N TRP A 20 5.65 -8.04 7.04
CA TRP A 20 6.20 -8.28 5.70
C TRP A 20 5.96 -7.11 4.74
N LEU A 21 4.78 -6.48 4.80
CA LEU A 21 4.48 -5.26 4.03
C LEU A 21 5.37 -4.10 4.45
N THR A 22 5.60 -3.91 5.75
CA THR A 22 6.48 -2.87 6.28
C THR A 22 7.93 -3.09 5.86
N ARG A 23 8.38 -4.34 5.89
CA ARG A 23 9.72 -4.71 5.42
C ARG A 23 9.87 -4.47 3.92
N TRP A 24 8.91 -4.91 3.12
CA TRP A 24 8.91 -4.70 1.66
C TRP A 24 8.89 -3.22 1.30
N ALA A 25 8.09 -2.44 2.01
CA ALA A 25 8.05 -0.98 1.92
C ALA A 25 9.44 -0.37 2.14
N ARG A 26 10.16 -0.78 3.20
CA ARG A 26 11.51 -0.30 3.48
C ARG A 26 12.51 -0.64 2.36
N GLU A 27 12.46 -1.86 1.84
CA GLU A 27 13.33 -2.30 0.73
C GLU A 27 13.09 -1.44 -0.52
N LEU A 28 11.83 -1.09 -0.80
CA LEU A 28 11.48 -0.19 -1.91
C LEU A 28 12.03 1.23 -1.73
N ILE A 29 12.08 1.74 -0.49
CA ILE A 29 12.72 3.01 -0.16
C ILE A 29 14.21 2.96 -0.48
N GLU A 30 14.88 1.93 0.04
CA GLU A 30 16.32 1.75 -0.12
C GLU A 30 16.70 1.55 -1.59
N ALA A 31 15.85 0.87 -2.36
CA ALA A 31 15.98 0.74 -3.80
C ALA A 31 15.72 2.04 -4.58
N ASN A 32 15.11 3.06 -3.95
CA ASN A 32 14.71 4.34 -4.55
C ASN A 32 13.94 4.17 -5.88
N ASP A 33 13.12 3.12 -5.98
CA ASP A 33 12.32 2.81 -7.16
C ASP A 33 10.93 3.46 -7.03
N GLU A 34 10.82 4.68 -7.53
CA GLU A 34 9.58 5.47 -7.49
C GLU A 34 8.41 4.76 -8.19
N GLU A 35 8.65 4.06 -9.29
CA GLU A 35 7.58 3.36 -10.03
C GLU A 35 7.06 2.17 -9.24
N ALA A 36 7.95 1.40 -8.62
CA ALA A 36 7.56 0.26 -7.79
C ALA A 36 6.81 0.71 -6.53
N VAL A 37 7.26 1.80 -5.89
CA VAL A 37 6.56 2.42 -4.75
C VAL A 37 5.17 2.89 -5.18
N ARG A 38 5.07 3.63 -6.30
CA ARG A 38 3.78 4.10 -6.84
C ARG A 38 2.82 2.92 -7.04
N ARG A 39 3.24 1.89 -7.79
CA ARG A 39 2.41 0.71 -8.07
C ARG A 39 1.98 -0.01 -6.80
N PHE A 40 2.87 -0.13 -5.82
CA PHE A 40 2.57 -0.75 -4.54
C PHE A 40 1.48 0.02 -3.77
N PHE A 41 1.65 1.33 -3.61
CA PHE A 41 0.69 2.16 -2.90
C PHE A 41 -0.63 2.32 -3.65
N THR A 42 -0.63 2.48 -4.98
CA THR A 42 -1.87 2.51 -5.77
C THR A 42 -2.67 1.22 -5.61
N ARG A 43 -1.99 0.05 -5.55
CA ARG A 43 -2.67 -1.23 -5.31
C ARG A 43 -3.21 -1.36 -3.88
N LEU A 44 -2.56 -0.71 -2.91
CA LEU A 44 -2.96 -0.71 -1.51
C LEU A 44 -4.12 0.26 -1.24
N ILE A 45 -4.05 1.49 -1.77
CA ILE A 45 -5.09 2.54 -1.70
C ILE A 45 -6.34 2.12 -2.49
N GLY A 46 -6.15 1.41 -3.60
CA GLY A 46 -7.22 0.97 -4.49
C GLY A 46 -7.46 1.94 -5.65
N PRO A 47 -8.33 1.54 -6.60
CA PRO A 47 -8.71 2.41 -7.71
C PRO A 47 -9.41 3.67 -7.17
N VAL A 48 -8.82 4.84 -7.43
CA VAL A 48 -9.33 6.16 -7.02
C VAL A 48 -10.53 6.60 -7.89
N LEU A 49 -10.78 5.92 -9.01
CA LEU A 49 -11.80 6.28 -10.00
C LEU A 49 -13.06 5.44 -9.82
N TYR A 50 -14.04 6.06 -9.15
CA TYR A 50 -15.50 5.84 -9.15
C TYR A 50 -16.06 4.43 -8.88
N PRO A 51 -17.21 4.34 -8.17
CA PRO A 51 -17.95 3.11 -7.97
C PRO A 51 -18.66 2.75 -9.28
N THR A 52 -17.96 2.15 -10.23
CA THR A 52 -18.61 1.53 -11.37
C THR A 52 -19.13 0.17 -10.91
N SER A 53 -20.42 0.16 -10.62
CA SER A 53 -21.28 -1.01 -10.48
C SER A 53 -21.17 -1.90 -11.72
N SER A 54 -20.13 -2.72 -11.83
CA SER A 54 -20.09 -3.95 -12.64
C SER A 54 -18.67 -4.51 -12.66
N SER A 55 -18.57 -5.77 -12.24
CA SER A 55 -17.51 -6.71 -12.62
C SER A 55 -16.16 -6.57 -11.90
N SER A 56 -16.04 -7.36 -10.81
CA SER A 56 -14.82 -8.10 -10.42
C SER A 56 -13.51 -7.34 -10.13
N SER A 57 -13.55 -6.11 -9.61
CA SER A 57 -12.36 -5.60 -8.90
C SER A 57 -12.27 -6.27 -7.53
N SER A 58 -11.43 -7.30 -7.40
CA SER A 58 -11.09 -8.06 -6.17
C SER A 58 -10.43 -7.20 -5.07
N TRP A 59 -10.59 -5.87 -5.13
CA TRP A 59 -10.05 -4.95 -4.15
C TRP A 59 -10.95 -4.91 -2.92
N GLN A 60 -10.54 -5.63 -1.87
CA GLN A 60 -11.18 -5.55 -0.56
C GLN A 60 -10.57 -4.40 0.26
N ALA A 61 -11.38 -3.61 0.95
CA ALA A 61 -10.89 -2.51 1.80
C ALA A 61 -10.06 -3.02 3.00
N ASP A 62 -10.36 -4.25 3.46
CA ASP A 62 -9.69 -4.90 4.57
C ASP A 62 -9.04 -6.22 4.11
N ILE A 63 -7.83 -6.49 4.60
CA ILE A 63 -7.16 -7.79 4.47
C ILE A 63 -7.10 -8.39 5.87
N LYS A 64 -7.81 -9.50 6.11
CA LYS A 64 -7.74 -10.23 7.39
C LYS A 64 -7.99 -9.33 8.63
N GLY A 65 -8.89 -8.35 8.51
CA GLY A 65 -9.22 -7.40 9.59
C GLY A 65 -8.29 -6.17 9.70
N ILE A 66 -7.33 -6.01 8.78
CA ILE A 66 -6.50 -4.80 8.67
C ILE A 66 -6.99 -3.97 7.49
N SER A 67 -7.36 -2.72 7.76
CA SER A 67 -7.72 -1.76 6.71
C SER A 67 -6.50 -1.41 5.87
N LYS A 68 -6.53 -1.74 4.58
CA LYS A 68 -5.42 -1.48 3.64
C LYS A 68 -5.05 0.00 3.62
N ARG A 69 -6.05 0.89 3.73
CA ARG A 69 -5.87 2.35 3.78
C ARG A 69 -5.09 2.80 5.01
N LYS A 70 -5.43 2.26 6.19
CA LYS A 70 -4.71 2.55 7.44
C LYS A 70 -3.28 2.04 7.38
N LEU A 71 -3.07 0.86 6.81
CA LEU A 71 -1.73 0.32 6.57
C LEU A 71 -0.96 1.16 5.54
N ALA A 72 -1.61 1.64 4.47
CA ALA A 72 -1.01 2.56 3.53
C ALA A 72 -0.57 3.85 4.22
N GLU A 73 -1.41 4.44 5.06
CA GLU A 73 -1.09 5.66 5.82
C GLU A 73 0.11 5.46 6.76
N GLU A 74 0.12 4.37 7.53
CA GLU A 74 1.23 4.02 8.41
C GLU A 74 2.53 3.81 7.64
N LEU A 75 2.45 3.06 6.53
CA LEU A 75 3.59 2.88 5.65
C LEU A 75 4.06 4.22 5.15
N LEU A 76 3.19 5.04 4.55
CA LEU A 76 3.50 6.36 3.99
C LEU A 76 4.24 7.28 4.98
N HIS A 77 3.85 7.27 6.26
CA HIS A 77 4.54 8.01 7.31
C HIS A 77 6.00 7.56 7.51
N LEU A 78 6.31 6.28 7.32
CA LEU A 78 7.70 5.77 7.34
C LEU A 78 8.52 6.31 6.16
N PHE A 79 7.89 6.59 5.02
CA PHE A 79 8.54 7.17 3.84
C PHE A 79 8.63 8.70 3.91
N ALA A 80 7.82 9.37 4.74
CA ALA A 80 7.76 10.82 4.84
C ALA A 80 9.12 11.47 5.17
N LEU A 81 10.02 10.71 5.81
CA LEU A 81 11.37 11.15 6.14
C LEU A 81 12.35 11.11 4.95
N ASN A 82 11.98 10.47 3.83
CA ASN A 82 12.82 10.41 2.63
C ASN A 82 12.50 11.58 1.69
N LEU A 83 13.33 12.63 1.77
CA LEU A 83 13.26 13.83 0.92
C LEU A 83 13.22 13.53 -0.59
N ARG A 84 13.88 12.45 -1.04
CA ARG A 84 13.91 12.05 -2.45
C ARG A 84 12.54 11.61 -2.97
N LEU A 85 11.76 10.95 -2.12
CA LEU A 85 10.43 10.44 -2.46
C LEU A 85 9.32 11.42 -2.05
N GLN A 86 9.66 12.65 -1.64
CA GLN A 86 8.71 13.63 -1.12
C GLN A 86 7.63 14.01 -2.16
N ARG A 87 8.00 14.07 -3.44
CA ARG A 87 7.04 14.32 -4.53
C ARG A 87 6.03 13.18 -4.67
N LEU A 88 6.52 11.94 -4.69
CA LEU A 88 5.66 10.74 -4.75
C LEU A 88 4.81 10.60 -3.49
N TYR A 89 5.35 10.95 -2.33
CA TYR A 89 4.64 10.98 -1.05
C TYR A 89 3.42 11.92 -1.11
N ILE A 90 3.58 13.14 -1.64
CA ILE A 90 2.47 14.08 -1.79
C ILE A 90 1.39 13.51 -2.72
N GLU A 91 1.78 12.98 -3.88
CA GLU A 91 0.87 12.34 -4.85
C GLU A 91 0.05 11.22 -4.19
N LEU A 92 0.70 10.33 -3.44
CA LEU A 92 0.05 9.22 -2.76
C LEU A 92 -0.82 9.67 -1.58
N ARG A 93 -0.44 10.74 -0.87
CA ARG A 93 -1.27 11.35 0.18
C ARG A 93 -2.55 11.94 -0.38
N GLU A 94 -2.46 12.65 -1.48
CA GLU A 94 -3.62 13.22 -2.15
C GLU A 94 -4.56 12.10 -2.63
N MET A 95 -4.02 11.05 -3.27
CA MET A 95 -4.81 9.87 -3.64
C MET A 95 -5.50 9.21 -2.45
N LEU A 96 -4.80 9.04 -1.33
CA LEU A 96 -5.39 8.48 -0.11
C LEU A 96 -6.50 9.39 0.45
N SER A 97 -6.27 10.70 0.46
CA SER A 97 -7.24 11.70 0.91
C SER A 97 -8.50 11.71 0.05
N MET A 98 -8.36 11.61 -1.28
CA MET A 98 -9.50 11.54 -2.20
C MET A 98 -10.38 10.31 -1.97
N VAL A 99 -9.78 9.21 -1.52
CA VAL A 99 -10.48 7.93 -1.27
C VAL A 99 -11.09 7.86 0.14
N ASN A 100 -10.65 8.73 1.05
CA ASN A 100 -11.14 8.82 2.43
C ASN A 100 -12.19 9.92 2.64
N MET A 101 -12.58 10.62 1.57
CA MET A 101 -13.58 11.69 1.54
C MET A 101 -14.92 11.16 1.02
#